data_AF-A0A7V1QRC9-F1
#
_entry.id   AF-A0A7V1QRC9-F1
#
_cell.length_a   1.000
_cell.length_b   1.000
_cell.length_c   1.000
_cell.angle_alpha   90.00
_cell.angle_beta   90.00
_cell.angle_gamma   90.00
#
_symmetry.space_group_name_H-M   'P 1'
#
loop_
_entity.id
_entity.type
_entity.pdbx_description
1 polymer ?
#
loop_
_entity_poly.entity_id
_entity_poly.type
_entity_poly.pdbx_seq_one_letter_code
_entity_poly.pdbx_strand_id
1 'polypeptide(L)' 'MARLIIANRRGHQTIEWDPALDTDENRAAIAEAERIIEEARRHGCRVSRKVGDQHVLDDRPFDPTVEEYQIIAPIAGG' A
#
# COMPACT_ATOMS: atom_id res chain seq x y z
N MET A 1 -12.49 -5.19 -3.85
CA MET A 1 -11.08 -5.63 -3.91
C MET A 1 -10.17 -4.42 -3.80
N ALA A 2 -9.30 -4.44 -2.80
CA ALA A 2 -8.29 -3.44 -2.49
C ALA A 2 -6.90 -4.07 -2.54
N ARG A 3 -5.86 -3.27 -2.79
CA ARG A 3 -4.49 -3.80 -2.92
C ARG A 3 -3.39 -2.81 -2.55
N LEU A 4 -2.24 -3.35 -2.18
CA LEU A 4 -0.98 -2.64 -1.98
C LEU A 4 0.05 -3.13 -2.99
N ILE A 5 0.61 -2.22 -3.78
CA ILE A 5 1.66 -2.49 -4.75
C ILE A 5 3.00 -1.97 -4.21
N ILE A 6 3.97 -2.87 -4.07
CA ILE A 6 5.33 -2.56 -3.66
C ILE A 6 6.20 -2.61 -4.91
N ALA A 7 6.57 -1.45 -5.43
CA ALA A 7 7.43 -1.36 -6.61
C ALA A 7 8.89 -1.64 -6.22
N ASN A 8 9.44 -2.76 -6.69
CA ASN A 8 10.85 -3.11 -6.49
C ASN A 8 11.58 -3.37 -7.82
N ARG A 9 12.92 -3.30 -7.81
CA ARG A 9 13.76 -3.46 -9.02
C ARG A 9 13.65 -4.85 -9.68
N ARG A 10 13.15 -5.86 -8.97
CA ARG A 10 13.05 -7.27 -9.41
C ARG A 10 11.61 -7.67 -9.79
N GLY A 11 10.66 -6.74 -9.73
CA GLY A 11 9.23 -6.98 -9.98
C GLY A 11 8.35 -6.24 -8.98
N HIS A 12 7.04 -6.24 -9.17
CA HIS A 12 6.12 -5.70 -8.17
C HIS A 12 5.66 -6.83 -7.25
N GLN A 13 5.65 -6.57 -5.94
CA GLN A 13 4.93 -7.42 -4.99
C GLN A 13 3.56 -6.80 -4.72
N THR A 14 2.52 -7.63 -4.64
CA THR A 14 1.16 -7.17 -4.39
C THR A 14 0.58 -7.90 -3.19
N ILE A 15 -0.07 -7.16 -2.29
CA ILE A 15 -0.93 -7.70 -1.25
C ILE A 15 -2.35 -7.28 -1.60
N GLU A 16 -3.29 -8.22 -1.59
CA GLU A 16 -4.70 -7.97 -1.93
C GLU A 16 -5.59 -8.36 -0.76
N TRP A 17 -6.69 -7.62 -0.58
CA TRP A 17 -7.71 -7.88 0.42
C TRP A 17 -9.08 -7.41 -0.08
N ASP A 18 -10.15 -7.89 0.54
CA ASP A 18 -11.51 -7.39 0.32
C ASP A 18 -12.00 -6.63 1.56
N PRO A 19 -12.22 -5.30 1.47
CA PRO A 19 -12.70 -4.51 2.61
C PRO A 19 -14.08 -4.96 3.14
N ALA A 20 -14.87 -5.69 2.35
CA ALA A 20 -16.17 -6.19 2.75
C ALA A 20 -16.14 -7.60 3.39
N LEU A 21 -14.98 -8.27 3.39
CA LEU A 21 -14.84 -9.65 3.87
C LEU A 21 -14.24 -9.71 5.28
N ASP A 22 -14.94 -10.35 6.21
CA ASP A 22 -14.47 -10.49 7.60
C ASP A 22 -13.99 -11.92 7.89
N THR A 23 -12.81 -12.27 7.40
CA THR A 23 -12.12 -13.54 7.70
C THR A 23 -10.76 -13.29 8.34
N ASP A 24 -10.22 -14.29 9.05
CA ASP A 24 -8.87 -14.22 9.64
C ASP A 24 -7.80 -13.93 8.59
N GLU A 25 -7.89 -14.58 7.42
CA GLU A 25 -6.97 -14.38 6.31
C GLU A 25 -7.02 -12.94 5.78
N ASN A 26 -8.24 -12.39 5.62
CA ASN A 26 -8.42 -11.03 5.13
C ASN A 26 -7.93 -9.99 6.16
N ARG A 27 -8.20 -10.20 7.46
CA ARG A 27 -7.67 -9.35 8.53
C ARG A 27 -6.15 -9.40 8.60
N ALA A 28 -5.55 -10.58 8.37
CA ALA A 28 -4.09 -10.72 8.31
C ALA A 28 -3.49 -9.96 7.13
N ALA A 29 -4.12 -10.00 5.95
CA ALA A 29 -3.68 -9.24 4.78
C ALA A 29 -3.76 -7.73 5.02
N ILE A 30 -4.85 -7.25 5.61
CA ILE A 30 -5.03 -5.84 6.00
C ILE A 30 -3.94 -5.39 6.98
N ALA A 31 -3.71 -6.17 8.04
CA ALA A 31 -2.71 -5.86 9.07
C ALA A 31 -1.27 -5.88 8.51
N GLU A 32 -0.99 -6.77 7.57
CA GLU A 32 0.32 -6.81 6.89
C GLU A 32 0.51 -5.59 5.97
N ALA A 33 -0.51 -5.21 5.21
CA ALA A 33 -0.46 -4.02 4.36
C ALA A 33 -0.24 -2.74 5.19
N GLU A 34 -0.95 -2.60 6.32
CA GLU A 34 -0.77 -1.49 7.25
C GLU A 34 0.68 -1.42 7.76
N ARG A 35 1.21 -2.55 8.25
CA ARG A 35 2.58 -2.64 8.76
C ARG A 35 3.62 -2.24 7.72
N ILE A 36 3.48 -2.73 6.49
CA ILE A 36 4.41 -2.43 5.39
C ILE A 36 4.36 -0.95 5.03
N ILE A 37 3.16 -0.34 4.98
CA ILE A 37 3.01 1.09 4.71
C ILE A 37 3.68 1.94 5.80
N GLU A 38 3.48 1.60 7.07
CA GLU A 38 4.14 2.28 8.18
C GLU A 38 5.66 2.16 8.11
N GLU A 39 6.18 0.96 7.87
CA GLU A 39 7.61 0.69 7.73
C GLU A 39 8.19 1.47 6.55
N ALA A 40 7.54 1.43 5.39
CA ALA A 40 7.96 2.18 4.21
C ALA A 40 8.07 3.69 4.51
N ARG A 41 7.09 4.28 5.19
CA ARG A 41 7.11 5.69 5.59
C ARG A 41 8.28 5.99 6.55
N ARG A 42 8.53 5.12 7.53
CA ARG A 42 9.67 5.26 8.46
C ARG A 42 11.01 5.21 7.73
N HIS A 43 11.10 4.46 6.62
CA HIS A 43 12.29 4.39 5.77
C HIS A 43 12.37 5.49 4.71
N GLY A 44 11.46 6.47 4.72
CA GLY A 44 11.47 7.61 3.81
C GLY A 44 10.90 7.30 2.42
N CYS A 45 10.22 6.17 2.25
CA CYS A 45 9.42 5.91 1.05
C CYS A 45 8.19 6.80 1.03
N ARG A 46 7.74 7.14 -0.19
CA ARG A 46 6.47 7.85 -0.40
C ARG A 46 5.39 6.83 -0.67
N VAL A 47 4.20 7.09 -0.17
CA VAL A 47 3.03 6.28 -0.43
C VAL A 47 2.07 7.10 -1.26
N SER A 48 1.53 6.52 -2.33
CA SER A 48 0.41 7.08 -3.06
C SER A 48 -0.82 6.19 -2.92
N ARG A 49 -1.99 6.80 -3.03
CA ARG A 49 -3.27 6.11 -3.11
C ARG A 49 -4.00 6.47 -4.39
N LYS A 50 -4.82 5.55 -4.88
CA LYS A 50 -5.70 5.79 -6.01
C LYS A 50 -6.93 6.60 -5.59
N VAL A 51 -7.27 7.62 -6.38
CA VAL A 51 -8.49 8.44 -6.28
C VAL A 51 -9.05 8.60 -7.69
N GLY A 52 -10.17 7.92 -7.97
CA GLY A 52 -10.64 7.77 -9.35
C GLY A 52 -9.57 7.08 -10.19
N ASP A 53 -9.17 7.70 -11.30
CA ASP A 53 -8.16 7.16 -12.21
C ASP A 53 -6.72 7.65 -11.94
N GLN A 54 -6.48 8.35 -10.83
CA GLN A 54 -5.19 8.99 -10.53
C GLN A 54 -4.58 8.50 -9.22
N HIS A 55 -3.25 8.43 -9.18
CA HIS A 55 -2.50 8.23 -7.94
C HIS A 55 -2.07 9.57 -7.35
N VAL A 56 -2.45 9.80 -6.10
CA VAL A 56 -2.08 10.98 -5.33
C VAL A 56 -1.25 10.57 -4.13
N LEU A 57 -0.27 11.38 -3.75
CA LEU A 57 0.54 11.11 -2.56
C LEU A 57 -0.33 11.18 -1.31
N ASP A 58 -0.09 10.26 -0.38
CA ASP A 58 -0.93 10.08 0.80
C ASP A 58 -0.08 9.90 2.05
N ASP A 59 -0.14 10.91 2.92
CA ASP A 59 0.53 10.94 4.23
C ASP A 59 -0.44 10.64 5.39
N ARG A 60 -1.73 10.36 5.08
CA ARG A 60 -2.75 10.04 6.09
C ARG A 60 -2.59 8.63 6.66
N PRO A 61 -3.23 8.31 7.80
CA PRO A 61 -3.31 6.93 8.29
C PRO A 61 -3.80 5.95 7.21
N PHE A 62 -3.38 4.70 7.32
CA PHE A 62 -3.83 3.65 6.42
C PHE A 62 -5.36 3.51 6.48
N ASP A 63 -5.98 3.38 5.32
CA ASP A 63 -7.41 3.18 5.16
C ASP A 63 -7.64 1.93 4.31
N PRO A 64 -8.12 0.82 4.89
CA PRO A 64 -8.29 -0.44 4.17
C PRO A 64 -9.35 -0.35 3.08
N THR A 65 -10.18 0.70 3.05
CA THR A 65 -11.23 0.88 2.02
C THR A 65 -10.71 1.50 0.73
N VAL A 66 -9.46 1.98 0.73
CA VAL A 66 -8.81 2.49 -0.47
C VAL A 66 -8.57 1.37 -1.46
N GLU A 67 -8.97 1.59 -2.71
CA GLU A 67 -8.86 0.60 -3.79
C GLU A 67 -7.41 0.18 -4.04
N GLU A 68 -6.48 1.13 -4.03
CA GLU A 68 -5.08 0.85 -4.32
C GLU A 68 -4.13 1.81 -3.60
N TYR A 69 -3.12 1.22 -2.99
CA TYR A 69 -1.92 1.89 -2.50
C TYR A 69 -0.72 1.48 -3.34
N GLN A 70 0.22 2.41 -3.52
CA GLN A 70 1.52 2.13 -4.12
C GLN A 70 2.64 2.71 -3.25
N ILE A 71 3.62 1.87 -2.92
CA ILE A 71 4.86 2.30 -2.27
C ILE A 71 5.87 2.66 -3.35
N ILE A 72 6.37 3.89 -3.25
CA ILE A 72 7.38 4.47 -4.10
C ILE A 72 8.65 4.58 -3.26
N ALA A 73 9.61 3.68 -3.51
CA ALA A 73 10.92 3.77 -2.90
C ALA A 73 11.59 5.09 -3.27
N PRO A 74 12.34 5.73 -2.36
CA PRO A 74 13.14 6.89 -2.71
C PRO A 74 14.08 6.49 -3.84
N ILE A 75 14.06 7.24 -4.94
CA ILE A 75 15.05 7.06 -6.00
C ILE A 75 16.39 7.46 -5.39
N ALA A 76 17.17 6.47 -4.96
CA ALA A 76 18.57 6.69 -4.64
C ALA A 76 19.30 6.97 -5.96
N GLY A 77 19.37 8.25 -6.33
CA GLY A 77 20.04 8.74 -7.53
C GLY A 77 19.87 10.25 -7.66
N GLY A 78 20.96 10.99 -7.41
CA GLY A 78 21.12 12.35 -7.91
C GLY A 78 21.40 12.39 -9.41
#